data_AF-A0A538FW60-F1
#
_entry.id   AF-A0A538FW60-F1
#
_cell.length_a   1.000
_cell.length_b   1.000
_cell.length_c   1.000
_cell.angle_alpha   90.00
_cell.angle_beta   90.00
_cell.angle_gamma   90.00
#
_symmetry.space_group_name_H-M   'P 1'
#
loop_
_entity.id
_entity.type
_entity.pdbx_description
1 polymer ?
#
loop_
_entity_poly.entity_id
_entity_poly.type
_entity_poly.pdbx_seq_one_letter_code
_entity_poly.pdbx_strand_id
1 'polypeptide(L)'
;MKRVLVLAVAMTGLVLPAAANAGTFQGVVIAKSAKRKAIVTASANGTVRTIRAPKTFGKLGLGALVTVRARQLPDSTFAAAATQQIGRGKRARVQATVVKRAGQKLYLSAGNSVFVFGLRTGAGSKLRPGDRVTASASFGKAQLFCDTVKPVGHDDELELEGIYLSTEGGVLSLAVHGRGLVKVSVPDGFDLPELKPGDEVSLQATVESDGTFTLASIDNEDAGDESTGGDDGVDMGDHIFTVSGLLSALSSTSVGVEVDGHPEPVRCAVPASASLTGFTVGQAVEMSCKYAEGDFVLVKLTPKTEDPPGSGEGSVDVEGSITTINPTVVTVAVTPPPGVTSVKSVMCVLQAGEDLRGFAVGDAVELQCDYSKTLGHYVLTSLTSDNASLDDGYDGLTGWFDLTGVLASIRSDGVGIKVVGHTSFVNCAMPAGTDLSGFALGDAVEIECSYGDGRWKLASLSSDSAQVTLA
;
A
#
# COMPACT_ATOMS: atom_id res chain seq x y z
N MET A 1 57.54 52.59 -54.53
CA MET A 1 57.66 52.70 -53.07
C MET A 1 56.26 52.71 -52.48
N LYS A 2 55.88 51.63 -51.77
CA LYS A 2 54.55 51.40 -51.20
C LYS A 2 54.43 52.14 -49.87
N ARG A 3 53.36 52.92 -49.67
CA ARG A 3 52.92 53.39 -48.35
C ARG A 3 51.63 52.66 -48.00
N VAL A 4 51.74 51.73 -47.07
CA VAL A 4 50.62 50.94 -46.53
C VAL A 4 50.12 51.66 -45.29
N LEU A 5 48.84 52.02 -45.31
CA LEU A 5 48.10 52.58 -44.18
C LEU A 5 47.36 51.41 -43.54
N VAL A 6 47.78 51.01 -42.34
CA VAL A 6 47.17 49.91 -41.57
C VAL A 6 45.97 50.47 -40.81
N LEU A 7 44.76 50.05 -41.21
CA LEU A 7 43.53 50.23 -40.45
C LEU A 7 43.36 49.02 -39.53
N ALA A 8 43.46 49.23 -38.22
CA ALA A 8 43.17 48.22 -37.21
C ALA A 8 41.64 48.12 -37.04
N VAL A 9 41.05 47.03 -37.54
CA VAL A 9 39.67 46.65 -37.25
C VAL A 9 39.66 45.86 -35.95
N ALA A 10 39.17 46.48 -34.88
CA ALA A 10 38.84 45.79 -33.64
C ALA A 10 37.58 44.94 -33.88
N MET A 11 37.76 43.64 -34.16
CA MET A 11 36.66 42.67 -34.10
C MET A 11 36.41 42.31 -32.64
N THR A 12 35.46 43.00 -32.01
CA THR A 12 34.79 42.51 -30.80
C THR A 12 34.01 41.25 -31.15
N GLY A 13 34.61 40.10 -30.91
CA GLY A 13 33.92 38.82 -30.91
C GLY A 13 32.91 38.78 -29.77
N LEU A 14 31.66 39.13 -30.07
CA LEU A 14 30.51 38.75 -29.25
C LEU A 14 30.40 37.21 -29.29
N VAL A 15 31.03 36.55 -28.34
CA VAL A 15 30.76 35.15 -28.02
C VAL A 15 29.36 35.11 -27.40
N LEU A 16 28.33 35.06 -28.24
CA LEU A 16 26.99 34.70 -27.80
C LEU A 16 27.06 33.24 -27.36
N PRO A 17 26.85 32.91 -26.07
CA PRO A 17 26.70 31.51 -25.68
C PRO A 17 25.48 30.97 -26.45
N ALA A 18 25.72 29.96 -27.27
CA ALA A 18 24.68 29.25 -28.00
C ALA A 18 23.64 28.76 -26.98
N ALA A 19 22.46 29.36 -27.00
CA ALA A 19 21.29 28.86 -26.27
C ALA A 19 20.75 27.61 -27.01
N ALA A 20 21.55 26.53 -27.04
CA ALA A 20 21.30 25.37 -27.89
C ALA A 20 20.16 24.46 -27.40
N ASN A 21 19.66 24.62 -26.16
CA ASN A 21 18.68 23.69 -25.58
C ASN A 21 17.36 24.35 -25.14
N ALA A 22 17.05 25.55 -25.65
CA ALA A 22 15.78 26.22 -25.38
C ALA A 22 14.68 25.75 -26.35
N GLY A 23 13.90 24.74 -25.95
CA GLY A 23 12.77 24.22 -26.71
C GLY A 23 11.46 24.92 -26.35
N THR A 24 10.60 25.16 -27.35
CA THR A 24 9.18 25.45 -27.11
C THR A 24 8.35 24.28 -27.57
N PHE A 25 7.48 23.77 -26.70
CA PHE A 25 6.62 22.64 -27.02
C PHE A 25 5.25 22.77 -26.38
N GLN A 26 4.30 21.96 -26.88
CA GLN A 26 2.93 21.91 -26.39
C GLN A 26 2.61 20.53 -25.85
N GLY A 27 1.81 20.48 -24.79
CA GLY A 27 1.34 19.23 -24.22
C GLY A 27 0.20 19.41 -23.25
N VAL A 28 -0.52 18.33 -22.96
CA VAL A 28 -1.54 18.29 -21.92
C VAL A 28 -0.93 17.82 -20.61
N VAL A 29 -1.24 18.46 -19.50
CA VAL A 29 -0.74 18.07 -18.17
C VAL A 29 -1.40 16.74 -17.76
N ILE A 30 -0.62 15.68 -17.61
CA ILE A 30 -1.07 14.33 -17.28
C ILE A 30 -0.72 13.90 -15.85
N ALA A 31 0.27 14.52 -15.23
CA ALA A 31 0.61 14.29 -13.83
C ALA A 31 1.25 15.53 -13.21
N LYS A 32 1.32 15.56 -11.88
CA LYS A 32 1.93 16.64 -11.10
C LYS A 32 2.74 16.03 -9.95
N SER A 33 3.93 16.57 -9.72
CA SER A 33 4.76 16.26 -8.54
C SER A 33 4.87 17.49 -7.65
N ALA A 34 4.23 17.44 -6.48
CA ALA A 34 4.24 18.54 -5.51
C ALA A 34 5.62 18.73 -4.85
N LYS A 35 6.37 17.63 -4.65
CA LYS A 35 7.75 17.63 -4.12
C LYS A 35 8.67 18.41 -5.05
N ARG A 36 8.72 18.02 -6.34
CA ARG A 36 9.60 18.63 -7.36
C ARG A 36 9.07 19.93 -7.97
N LYS A 37 7.88 20.38 -7.54
CA LYS A 37 7.11 21.46 -8.19
C LYS A 37 7.06 21.32 -9.72
N ALA A 38 6.87 20.07 -10.17
CA ALA A 38 6.96 19.69 -11.57
C ALA A 38 5.61 19.26 -12.14
N ILE A 39 5.40 19.50 -13.43
CA ILE A 39 4.28 19.00 -14.22
C ILE A 39 4.79 17.99 -15.24
N VAL A 40 4.02 16.95 -15.49
CA VAL A 40 4.31 15.98 -16.56
C VAL A 40 3.33 16.25 -17.69
N THR A 41 3.83 16.48 -18.89
CA THR A 41 3.00 16.77 -20.07
C THR A 41 3.12 15.69 -21.12
N ALA A 42 2.03 15.43 -21.84
CA ALA A 42 2.01 14.57 -23.01
C ALA A 42 1.69 15.37 -24.28
N SER A 43 2.53 15.26 -25.31
CA SER A 43 2.24 15.84 -26.63
C SER A 43 1.31 14.95 -27.45
N ALA A 44 0.77 15.48 -28.55
CA ALA A 44 -0.22 14.78 -29.38
C ALA A 44 0.28 13.45 -29.97
N ASN A 45 1.61 13.33 -30.17
CA ASN A 45 2.28 12.13 -30.65
C ASN A 45 2.57 11.09 -29.54
N GLY A 46 2.25 11.37 -28.28
CA GLY A 46 2.49 10.46 -27.16
C GLY A 46 3.80 10.69 -26.39
N THR A 47 4.67 11.60 -26.83
CA THR A 47 5.90 11.92 -26.09
C THR A 47 5.56 12.55 -24.74
N VAL A 48 6.14 12.00 -23.67
CA VAL A 48 5.98 12.48 -22.30
C VAL A 48 7.20 13.30 -21.90
N ARG A 49 6.98 14.44 -21.25
CA ARG A 49 8.04 15.33 -20.75
C ARG A 49 7.75 15.79 -19.33
N THR A 50 8.74 15.65 -18.46
CA THR A 50 8.71 16.21 -17.10
C THR A 50 9.27 17.63 -17.11
N ILE A 51 8.52 18.58 -16.55
CA ILE A 51 8.89 20.00 -16.52
C ILE A 51 8.86 20.54 -15.09
N ARG A 52 10.00 21.00 -14.58
CA ARG A 52 10.12 21.77 -13.33
C ARG A 52 9.52 23.17 -13.56
N ALA A 53 8.41 23.46 -12.90
CA ALA A 53 7.59 24.67 -13.17
C ALA A 53 7.08 25.34 -11.87
N PRO A 54 7.97 25.75 -10.94
CA PRO A 54 7.58 26.18 -9.59
C PRO A 54 6.62 27.37 -9.58
N LYS A 55 6.78 28.33 -10.49
CA LYS A 55 5.97 29.55 -10.56
C LYS A 55 4.53 29.31 -11.03
N THR A 56 4.28 28.23 -11.77
CA THR A 56 2.99 27.93 -12.40
C THR A 56 2.38 26.62 -11.90
N PHE A 57 3.11 25.84 -11.11
CA PHE A 57 2.68 24.54 -10.58
C PHE A 57 1.31 24.58 -9.90
N GLY A 58 1.07 25.56 -9.02
CA GLY A 58 -0.20 25.71 -8.31
C GLY A 58 -1.38 26.12 -9.21
N LYS A 59 -1.10 26.73 -10.38
CA LYS A 59 -2.10 27.28 -11.30
C LYS A 59 -2.58 26.25 -12.34
N LEU A 60 -1.78 25.22 -12.59
CA LEU A 60 -2.05 24.23 -13.63
C LEU A 60 -2.71 22.99 -13.04
N GLY A 61 -3.86 22.60 -13.60
CA GLY A 61 -4.55 21.35 -13.28
C GLY A 61 -4.25 20.23 -14.26
N LEU A 62 -4.61 19.00 -13.90
CA LEU A 62 -4.65 17.88 -14.85
C LEU A 62 -5.58 18.22 -16.02
N GLY A 63 -5.15 17.90 -17.24
CA GLY A 63 -5.85 18.22 -18.47
C GLY A 63 -5.65 19.63 -18.98
N ALA A 64 -4.90 20.50 -18.29
CA ALA A 64 -4.52 21.80 -18.85
C ALA A 64 -3.68 21.59 -20.13
N LEU A 65 -4.08 22.19 -21.24
CA LEU A 65 -3.26 22.25 -22.45
C LEU A 65 -2.33 23.45 -22.30
N VAL A 66 -1.03 23.19 -22.32
CA VAL A 66 0.00 24.20 -22.06
C VAL A 66 0.97 24.32 -23.22
N THR A 67 1.42 25.55 -23.46
CA THR A 67 2.66 25.82 -24.19
C THR A 67 3.75 26.08 -23.16
N VAL A 68 4.87 25.39 -23.31
CA VAL A 68 6.03 25.50 -22.42
C VAL A 68 7.22 25.97 -23.25
N ARG A 69 7.87 27.05 -22.78
CA ARG A 69 9.23 27.39 -23.19
C ARG A 69 10.15 26.94 -22.08
N ALA A 70 11.04 26.01 -22.38
CA ALA A 70 11.91 25.40 -21.37
C ALA A 70 13.33 25.15 -21.88
N ARG A 71 14.25 24.99 -20.95
CA ARG A 71 15.60 24.49 -21.20
C ARG A 71 15.67 23.03 -20.77
N GLN A 72 16.22 22.16 -21.60
CA GLN A 72 16.52 20.79 -21.20
C GLN A 72 17.63 20.80 -20.13
N LEU A 73 17.42 20.01 -19.08
CA LEU A 73 18.36 19.79 -17.98
C LEU A 73 19.22 18.54 -18.25
N PRO A 74 20.34 18.34 -17.52
CA PRO A 74 21.18 17.15 -17.64
C PRO A 74 20.39 15.84 -17.47
N ASP A 75 19.52 15.79 -16.46
CA ASP A 75 18.56 14.70 -16.16
C ASP A 75 17.48 14.42 -17.23
N SER A 76 17.62 14.97 -18.44
CA SER A 76 16.67 14.88 -19.55
C SER A 76 15.26 15.42 -19.26
N THR A 77 15.05 16.08 -18.12
CA THR A 77 13.84 16.86 -17.83
C THR A 77 13.98 18.30 -18.30
N PHE A 78 12.97 19.13 -18.03
CA PHE A 78 12.91 20.49 -18.54
C PHE A 78 12.73 21.51 -17.40
N ALA A 79 13.54 22.56 -17.38
CA ALA A 79 13.28 23.75 -16.54
C ALA A 79 12.43 24.76 -17.31
N ALA A 80 11.22 25.04 -16.82
CA ALA A 80 10.33 26.01 -17.46
C ALA A 80 10.86 27.45 -17.29
N ALA A 81 11.12 28.11 -18.42
CA ALA A 81 11.31 29.56 -18.47
C ALA A 81 9.95 30.28 -18.50
N ALA A 82 8.99 29.73 -19.24
CA ALA A 82 7.61 30.20 -19.27
C ALA A 82 6.64 29.03 -19.48
N THR A 83 5.48 29.11 -18.83
CA THR A 83 4.38 28.17 -19.05
C THR A 83 3.08 28.93 -19.18
N GLN A 84 2.39 28.74 -20.30
CA GLN A 84 1.10 29.37 -20.56
C GLN A 84 0.06 28.29 -20.79
N GLN A 85 -1.02 28.34 -20.03
CA GLN A 85 -2.20 27.54 -20.34
C GLN A 85 -2.91 28.16 -21.55
N ILE A 86 -3.05 27.37 -22.61
CA ILE A 86 -3.70 27.78 -23.86
C ILE A 86 -5.06 27.09 -24.06
N GLY A 87 -5.42 26.16 -23.17
CA GLY A 87 -6.73 25.51 -23.21
C GLY A 87 -6.85 24.35 -22.25
N ARG A 88 -7.73 23.40 -22.59
CA ARG A 88 -7.93 22.16 -21.86
C ARG A 88 -8.03 20.98 -22.83
N GLY A 89 -7.21 19.95 -22.61
CA GLY A 89 -7.30 18.68 -23.31
C GLY A 89 -8.44 17.83 -22.76
N LYS A 90 -9.19 17.17 -23.65
CA LYS A 90 -10.17 16.14 -23.25
C LYS A 90 -9.55 14.75 -23.11
N ARG A 91 -8.44 14.52 -23.82
CA ARG A 91 -7.71 13.27 -23.87
C ARG A 91 -6.21 13.50 -23.89
N ALA A 92 -5.47 12.51 -23.41
CA ALA A 92 -4.03 12.39 -23.56
C ALA A 92 -3.70 11.08 -24.29
N ARG A 93 -2.57 11.07 -24.99
CA ARG A 93 -1.92 9.86 -25.49
C ARG A 93 -0.52 9.83 -24.88
N VAL A 94 -0.05 8.66 -24.49
CA VAL A 94 1.29 8.46 -23.94
C VAL A 94 1.92 7.23 -24.58
N GLN A 95 3.20 7.33 -24.86
CA GLN A 95 4.10 6.20 -25.04
C GLN A 95 4.87 6.04 -23.74
N ALA A 96 4.76 4.87 -23.12
CA ALA A 96 5.29 4.62 -21.79
C ALA A 96 5.59 3.14 -21.59
N THR A 97 6.38 2.83 -20.56
CA THR A 97 6.63 1.46 -20.12
C THR A 97 5.78 1.15 -18.89
N VAL A 98 5.17 -0.03 -18.86
CA VAL A 98 4.37 -0.51 -17.73
C VAL A 98 5.32 -0.84 -16.58
N VAL A 99 5.16 -0.16 -15.45
CA VAL A 99 5.96 -0.41 -14.24
C VAL A 99 5.33 -1.53 -13.42
N LYS A 100 4.01 -1.43 -13.22
CA LYS A 100 3.18 -2.45 -12.59
C LYS A 100 1.70 -2.15 -12.79
N ARG A 101 0.88 -3.15 -12.51
CA ARG A 101 -0.58 -3.01 -12.39
C ARG A 101 -0.98 -3.41 -10.98
N ALA A 102 -1.79 -2.56 -10.32
CA ALA A 102 -2.35 -2.86 -9.00
C ALA A 102 -3.85 -2.55 -9.02
N GLY A 103 -4.69 -3.59 -9.02
CA GLY A 103 -6.13 -3.46 -9.16
C GLY A 103 -6.54 -2.67 -10.42
N GLN A 104 -7.26 -1.57 -10.21
CA GLN A 104 -7.69 -0.64 -11.27
C GLN A 104 -6.68 0.49 -11.54
N LYS A 105 -5.41 0.32 -11.19
CA LYS A 105 -4.35 1.30 -11.44
C LYS A 105 -3.28 0.71 -12.34
N LEU A 106 -2.93 1.45 -13.37
CA LEU A 106 -1.81 1.17 -14.27
C LEU A 106 -0.71 2.20 -14.02
N TYR A 107 0.43 1.74 -13.50
CA TYR A 107 1.60 2.56 -13.25
C TYR A 107 2.47 2.55 -14.50
N LEU A 108 2.79 3.74 -14.98
CA LEU A 108 3.51 3.96 -16.23
C LEU A 108 4.74 4.82 -15.95
N SER A 109 5.86 4.46 -16.56
CA SER A 109 7.07 5.27 -16.59
C SER A 109 7.26 5.87 -17.98
N ALA A 110 7.44 7.18 -18.05
CA ALA A 110 7.86 7.88 -19.27
C ALA A 110 8.39 9.28 -18.96
N GLY A 111 9.41 9.72 -19.72
CA GLY A 111 9.98 11.06 -19.60
C GLY A 111 10.49 11.38 -18.20
N ASN A 112 11.17 10.42 -17.56
CA ASN A 112 11.78 10.52 -16.22
C ASN A 112 10.74 10.83 -15.12
N SER A 113 9.52 10.30 -15.29
CA SER A 113 8.48 10.33 -14.27
C SER A 113 7.63 9.07 -14.30
N VAL A 114 7.24 8.62 -13.11
CA VAL A 114 6.20 7.60 -12.92
C VAL A 114 4.86 8.29 -12.66
N PHE A 115 3.82 7.84 -13.35
CA PHE A 115 2.46 8.34 -13.19
C PHE A 115 1.43 7.22 -13.32
N VAL A 116 0.19 7.50 -12.91
CA VAL A 116 -0.86 6.48 -12.78
C VAL A 116 -2.06 6.82 -13.66
N PHE A 117 -2.52 5.83 -14.41
CA PHE A 117 -3.84 5.85 -15.02
C PHE A 117 -4.78 4.91 -14.25
N GLY A 118 -6.00 5.37 -13.98
CA GLY A 118 -7.10 4.51 -13.58
C GLY A 118 -7.56 3.65 -14.76
N LEU A 119 -7.72 2.36 -14.57
CA LEU A 119 -8.30 1.45 -15.54
C LEU A 119 -9.83 1.44 -15.38
N ARG A 120 -10.55 1.36 -16.49
CA ARG A 120 -11.95 0.92 -16.50
C ARG A 120 -11.97 -0.60 -16.68
N THR A 121 -13.02 -1.26 -16.19
CA THR A 121 -13.16 -2.73 -16.20
C THR A 121 -12.76 -3.35 -17.55
N GLY A 122 -11.81 -4.30 -17.51
CA GLY A 122 -11.32 -5.05 -18.68
C GLY A 122 -10.15 -4.43 -19.46
N ALA A 123 -9.78 -3.16 -19.25
CA ALA A 123 -8.64 -2.55 -19.93
C ALA A 123 -7.30 -3.07 -19.36
N GLY A 124 -6.38 -3.49 -20.25
CA GLY A 124 -5.00 -3.84 -19.86
C GLY A 124 -4.84 -5.18 -19.13
N SER A 125 -5.79 -6.12 -19.28
CA SER A 125 -5.79 -7.40 -18.57
C SER A 125 -4.58 -8.29 -18.82
N LYS A 126 -3.88 -8.09 -19.94
CA LYS A 126 -2.71 -8.87 -20.38
C LYS A 126 -1.38 -8.12 -20.27
N LEU A 127 -1.39 -6.91 -19.69
CA LEU A 127 -0.17 -6.12 -19.56
C LEU A 127 0.69 -6.61 -18.41
N ARG A 128 1.99 -6.70 -18.64
CA ARG A 128 3.00 -7.07 -17.66
C ARG A 128 3.96 -5.90 -17.43
N PRO A 129 4.62 -5.83 -16.26
CA PRO A 129 5.79 -4.97 -16.08
C PRO A 129 6.77 -5.13 -17.26
N GLY A 130 7.41 -4.04 -17.72
CA GLY A 130 8.29 -4.03 -18.89
C GLY A 130 7.57 -3.85 -20.23
N ASP A 131 6.25 -4.04 -20.32
CA ASP A 131 5.53 -3.79 -21.58
C ASP A 131 5.63 -2.32 -22.00
N ARG A 132 6.19 -2.05 -23.17
CA ARG A 132 6.05 -0.75 -23.84
C ARG A 132 4.64 -0.64 -24.38
N VAL A 133 3.95 0.43 -24.02
CA VAL A 133 2.56 0.65 -24.40
C VAL A 133 2.37 1.99 -25.07
N THR A 134 1.43 2.02 -26.02
CA THR A 134 0.72 3.26 -26.37
C THR A 134 -0.62 3.26 -25.65
N ALA A 135 -0.81 4.21 -24.75
CA ALA A 135 -2.05 4.37 -23.99
C ALA A 135 -2.73 5.70 -24.32
N SER A 136 -4.06 5.69 -24.35
CA SER A 136 -4.88 6.89 -24.41
C SER A 136 -5.71 7.00 -23.14
N ALA A 137 -5.80 8.20 -22.58
CA ALA A 137 -6.55 8.46 -21.36
C ALA A 137 -7.49 9.66 -21.50
N SER A 138 -8.61 9.61 -20.78
CA SER A 138 -9.54 10.71 -20.59
C SER A 138 -9.36 11.34 -19.20
N PHE A 139 -9.54 12.66 -19.10
CA PHE A 139 -9.38 13.39 -17.84
C PHE A 139 -10.66 13.34 -17.00
N GLY A 140 -10.56 12.82 -15.77
CA GLY A 140 -11.58 12.96 -14.73
C GLY A 140 -11.40 14.23 -13.90
N LYS A 141 -12.12 14.32 -12.76
CA LYS A 141 -12.02 15.47 -11.84
C LYS A 141 -10.63 15.54 -11.18
N ALA A 142 -10.06 14.41 -10.77
CA ALA A 142 -8.77 14.34 -10.06
C ALA A 142 -7.80 13.27 -10.60
N GLN A 143 -8.21 12.46 -11.58
CA GLN A 143 -7.40 11.36 -12.11
C GLN A 143 -7.56 11.21 -13.63
N LEU A 144 -6.60 10.54 -14.26
CA LEU A 144 -6.69 10.12 -15.66
C LEU A 144 -7.24 8.71 -15.73
N PHE A 145 -8.17 8.46 -16.64
CA PHE A 145 -8.72 7.13 -16.91
C PHE A 145 -8.22 6.63 -18.25
N CYS A 146 -7.55 5.48 -18.25
CA CYS A 146 -7.15 4.78 -19.46
C CYS A 146 -8.40 4.37 -20.25
N ASP A 147 -8.55 4.94 -21.44
CA ASP A 147 -9.59 4.57 -22.41
C ASP A 147 -9.14 3.36 -23.24
N THR A 148 -7.85 3.28 -23.59
CA THR A 148 -7.28 2.21 -24.41
C THR A 148 -5.79 2.11 -24.11
N VAL A 149 -5.28 0.89 -24.04
CA VAL A 149 -3.86 0.61 -23.90
C VAL A 149 -3.49 -0.53 -24.82
N LYS A 150 -2.45 -0.33 -25.64
CA LYS A 150 -1.95 -1.32 -26.58
C LYS A 150 -0.47 -1.56 -26.30
N PRO A 151 -0.04 -2.81 -26.04
CA PRO A 151 1.37 -3.13 -26.08
C PRO A 151 1.90 -2.88 -27.49
N VAL A 152 3.02 -2.19 -27.58
CA VAL A 152 3.76 -1.91 -28.82
C VAL A 152 5.14 -2.58 -28.80
N GLY A 153 5.53 -3.11 -27.64
CA GLY A 153 6.74 -3.90 -27.44
C GLY A 153 6.80 -4.35 -25.99
N HIS A 154 7.88 -5.03 -25.67
CA HIS A 154 8.31 -5.33 -24.31
C HIS A 154 9.77 -4.87 -24.23
N ASP A 155 10.12 -4.21 -23.14
CA ASP A 155 11.50 -4.01 -22.75
C ASP A 155 11.79 -5.04 -21.68
N ASP A 156 12.74 -5.92 -21.96
CA ASP A 156 13.23 -6.88 -20.97
C ASP A 156 14.03 -6.17 -19.89
N GLU A 157 14.28 -4.86 -19.99
CA GLU A 157 15.06 -4.05 -19.06
C GLU A 157 14.25 -2.84 -18.55
N LEU A 158 14.42 -2.52 -17.27
CA LEU A 158 13.77 -1.42 -16.56
C LEU A 158 14.81 -0.67 -15.73
N GLU A 159 14.82 0.66 -15.86
CA GLU A 159 15.58 1.53 -14.97
C GLU A 159 14.85 1.74 -13.64
N LEU A 160 15.57 1.53 -12.54
CA LEU A 160 15.12 1.65 -11.16
C LEU A 160 16.07 2.57 -10.39
N GLU A 161 15.54 3.68 -9.90
CA GLU A 161 16.25 4.60 -9.01
C GLU A 161 15.75 4.40 -7.58
N GLY A 162 16.65 4.20 -6.62
CA GLY A 162 16.27 3.96 -5.23
C GLY A 162 17.40 4.15 -4.23
N ILE A 163 17.05 4.09 -2.95
CA ILE A 163 18.01 4.07 -1.85
C ILE A 163 18.42 2.62 -1.62
N TYR A 164 19.71 2.32 -1.69
CA TYR A 164 20.25 1.01 -1.33
C TYR A 164 20.05 0.72 0.16
N LEU A 165 19.55 -0.47 0.48
CA LEU A 165 19.25 -0.88 1.86
C LEU A 165 20.20 -1.98 2.33
N SER A 166 20.36 -3.04 1.53
CA SER A 166 21.24 -4.17 1.84
C SER A 166 21.42 -5.07 0.61
N THR A 167 22.44 -5.93 0.67
CA THR A 167 22.62 -7.05 -0.24
C THR A 167 22.79 -8.31 0.60
N GLU A 168 21.87 -9.24 0.49
CA GLU A 168 21.90 -10.50 1.25
C GLU A 168 21.59 -11.67 0.31
N GLY A 169 22.42 -12.72 0.34
CA GLY A 169 22.20 -13.92 -0.48
C GLY A 169 22.12 -13.65 -1.99
N GLY A 170 22.84 -12.65 -2.50
CA GLY A 170 22.79 -12.26 -3.91
C GLY A 170 21.53 -11.48 -4.29
N VAL A 171 20.81 -10.90 -3.32
CA VAL A 171 19.63 -10.06 -3.59
C VAL A 171 19.87 -8.66 -3.02
N LEU A 172 19.82 -7.68 -3.91
CA LEU A 172 19.96 -6.27 -3.62
C LEU A 172 18.58 -5.68 -3.29
N SER A 173 18.47 -5.02 -2.13
CA SER A 173 17.24 -4.42 -1.63
C SER A 173 17.29 -2.90 -1.78
N LEU A 174 16.26 -2.32 -2.40
CA LEU A 174 16.14 -0.89 -2.71
C LEU A 174 14.84 -0.32 -2.17
N ALA A 175 14.88 0.88 -1.61
CA ALA A 175 13.67 1.68 -1.44
C ALA A 175 13.46 2.58 -2.66
N VAL A 176 12.52 2.21 -3.53
CA VAL A 176 12.21 2.92 -4.77
C VAL A 176 11.02 3.86 -4.56
N HIS A 177 11.17 5.13 -4.96
CA HIS A 177 10.15 6.14 -4.76
C HIS A 177 8.80 5.77 -5.41
N GLY A 178 7.71 5.83 -4.64
CA GLY A 178 6.35 5.51 -5.13
C GLY A 178 6.08 4.03 -5.42
N ARG A 179 7.09 3.16 -5.31
CA ARG A 179 6.97 1.71 -5.40
C ARG A 179 7.13 1.03 -4.04
N GLY A 180 7.97 1.57 -3.16
CA GLY A 180 8.34 0.97 -1.88
C GLY A 180 9.59 0.12 -2.01
N LEU A 181 9.71 -0.92 -1.19
CA LEU A 181 10.81 -1.89 -1.24
C LEU A 181 10.80 -2.67 -2.56
N VAL A 182 11.94 -2.74 -3.23
CA VAL A 182 12.18 -3.48 -4.47
C VAL A 182 13.40 -4.39 -4.25
N LYS A 183 13.27 -5.66 -4.62
CA LYS A 183 14.37 -6.63 -4.59
C LYS A 183 14.85 -6.90 -6.01
N VAL A 184 16.15 -6.92 -6.20
CA VAL A 184 16.82 -7.16 -7.48
C VAL A 184 17.85 -8.27 -7.28
N SER A 185 17.68 -9.39 -7.95
CA SER A 185 18.63 -10.51 -7.93
C SER A 185 19.92 -10.10 -8.63
N VAL A 186 21.06 -10.30 -7.97
CA VAL A 186 22.39 -10.02 -8.49
C VAL A 186 22.90 -11.29 -9.16
N PRO A 187 23.21 -11.27 -10.47
CA PRO A 187 23.73 -12.45 -11.16
C PRO A 187 25.03 -12.97 -10.51
N ASP A 188 25.21 -14.29 -10.52
CA ASP A 188 26.46 -14.91 -10.06
C ASP A 188 27.66 -14.33 -10.82
N GLY A 189 28.67 -13.87 -10.08
CA GLY A 189 29.89 -13.29 -10.65
C GLY A 189 29.74 -11.83 -11.13
N PHE A 190 28.59 -11.19 -10.90
CA PHE A 190 28.46 -9.74 -11.07
C PHE A 190 29.26 -9.00 -9.99
N ASP A 191 30.14 -8.08 -10.40
CA ASP A 191 30.95 -7.30 -9.48
C ASP A 191 30.17 -6.06 -9.02
N LEU A 192 29.60 -6.14 -7.82
CA LEU A 192 28.88 -5.01 -7.24
C LEU A 192 29.88 -3.97 -6.73
N PRO A 193 29.66 -2.67 -7.00
CA PRO A 193 30.43 -1.62 -6.34
C PRO A 193 30.25 -1.69 -4.82
N GLU A 194 31.16 -1.07 -4.06
CA GLU A 194 30.96 -0.93 -2.61
C GLU A 194 29.73 -0.04 -2.37
N LEU A 195 28.68 -0.62 -1.77
CA LEU A 195 27.43 0.05 -1.45
C LEU A 195 27.23 0.07 0.06
N LYS A 196 26.89 1.24 0.60
CA LYS A 196 26.52 1.42 2.00
C LYS A 196 25.01 1.64 2.09
N PRO A 197 24.31 1.04 3.07
CA PRO A 197 22.91 1.35 3.29
C PRO A 197 22.73 2.87 3.38
N GLY A 198 21.76 3.40 2.65
CA GLY A 198 21.54 4.84 2.48
C GLY A 198 22.01 5.42 1.15
N ASP A 199 22.92 4.77 0.43
CA ASP A 199 23.44 5.24 -0.86
C ASP A 199 22.30 5.37 -1.89
N GLU A 200 22.30 6.46 -2.66
CA GLU A 200 21.43 6.61 -3.82
C GLU A 200 22.02 5.86 -5.01
N VAL A 201 21.25 4.92 -5.57
CA VAL A 201 21.70 4.11 -6.69
C VAL A 201 20.69 4.15 -7.84
N SER A 202 21.21 4.24 -9.05
CA SER A 202 20.47 4.01 -10.28
C SER A 202 20.87 2.65 -10.84
N LEU A 203 19.90 1.83 -11.21
CA LEU A 203 20.20 0.53 -11.79
C LEU A 203 19.32 0.21 -12.98
N GLN A 204 19.89 -0.54 -13.92
CA GLN A 204 19.12 -1.22 -14.96
C GLN A 204 18.90 -2.66 -14.49
N ALA A 205 17.64 -3.08 -14.49
CA ALA A 205 17.25 -4.43 -14.14
C ALA A 205 16.51 -5.09 -15.29
N THR A 206 16.89 -6.32 -15.61
CA THR A 206 16.07 -7.21 -16.43
C THR A 206 14.78 -7.54 -15.69
N VAL A 207 13.63 -7.42 -16.36
CA VAL A 207 12.32 -7.80 -15.84
C VAL A 207 12.04 -9.24 -16.24
N GLU A 208 12.02 -10.13 -15.26
CA GLU A 208 11.78 -11.54 -15.48
C GLU A 208 10.30 -11.84 -15.77
N SER A 209 10.05 -13.01 -16.33
CA SER A 209 8.69 -13.43 -16.73
C SER A 209 7.69 -13.54 -15.57
N ASP A 210 8.18 -13.70 -14.34
CA ASP A 210 7.41 -13.73 -13.08
C ASP A 210 7.27 -12.33 -12.43
N GLY A 211 7.85 -11.29 -13.03
CA GLY A 211 7.85 -9.91 -12.55
C GLY A 211 8.94 -9.60 -11.52
N THR A 212 9.86 -10.53 -11.27
CA THR A 212 11.09 -10.27 -10.51
C THR A 212 12.09 -9.47 -11.34
N PHE A 213 13.13 -8.96 -10.68
CA PHE A 213 14.15 -8.12 -11.30
C PHE A 213 15.50 -8.79 -11.17
N THR A 214 16.26 -8.88 -12.25
CA THR A 214 17.65 -9.32 -12.26
C THR A 214 18.54 -8.14 -12.62
N LEU A 215 19.61 -7.92 -11.88
CA LEU A 215 20.49 -6.77 -12.07
C LEU A 215 21.24 -6.88 -13.41
N ALA A 216 21.13 -5.84 -14.24
CA ALA A 216 21.89 -5.72 -15.48
C ALA A 216 23.07 -4.74 -15.32
N SER A 217 22.84 -3.59 -14.66
CA SER A 217 23.90 -2.65 -14.29
C SER A 217 23.49 -1.83 -13.07
N ILE A 218 24.46 -1.32 -12.30
CA ILE A 218 24.23 -0.43 -11.15
C ILE A 218 25.29 0.66 -11.12
N ASP A 219 24.85 1.88 -10.86
CA ASP A 219 25.69 3.05 -10.64
C ASP A 219 25.38 3.61 -9.23
N ASN A 220 26.44 3.90 -8.46
CA ASN A 220 26.34 4.55 -7.15
C ASN A 220 26.59 6.04 -7.31
N GLU A 221 25.54 6.84 -7.18
CA GLU A 221 25.59 8.29 -7.39
C GLU A 221 26.36 9.02 -6.27
N ASP A 222 26.60 8.35 -5.13
CA ASP A 222 27.28 8.92 -3.95
C ASP A 222 28.80 8.63 -3.89
N ALA A 223 29.35 7.83 -4.82
CA ALA A 223 30.71 7.29 -4.71
C ALA A 223 31.86 8.14 -5.33
N GLY A 224 31.66 9.42 -5.65
CA GLY A 224 32.65 10.23 -6.40
C GLY A 224 33.36 11.36 -5.63
N ASP A 225 34.68 11.23 -5.45
CA ASP A 225 35.61 12.33 -5.14
C ASP A 225 36.08 13.04 -6.45
N GLU A 226 36.35 14.33 -6.38
CA GLU A 226 36.54 15.29 -7.50
C GLU A 226 36.92 14.74 -8.90
N SER A 227 35.95 14.72 -9.83
CA SER A 227 36.21 14.97 -11.26
C SER A 227 34.97 15.42 -12.02
N THR A 228 35.21 16.28 -12.99
CA THR A 228 34.28 17.15 -13.73
C THR A 228 33.03 16.49 -14.33
N GLY A 229 31.87 16.94 -13.87
CA GLY A 229 30.70 17.25 -14.71
C GLY A 229 29.89 16.07 -15.24
N GLY A 230 28.93 15.62 -14.43
CA GLY A 230 27.87 14.69 -14.83
C GLY A 230 26.97 14.37 -13.63
N ASP A 231 26.26 15.39 -13.12
CA ASP A 231 25.27 15.26 -12.04
C ASP A 231 23.92 14.91 -12.68
N ASP A 232 23.76 13.63 -13.00
CA ASP A 232 22.54 13.04 -13.58
C ASP A 232 21.65 12.34 -12.51
N GLY A 233 22.02 12.45 -11.22
CA GLY A 233 21.24 11.97 -10.09
C GLY A 233 19.97 12.81 -9.83
N VAL A 234 18.85 12.13 -9.60
CA VAL A 234 17.61 12.74 -9.12
C VAL A 234 17.69 12.96 -7.62
N ASP A 235 18.23 14.09 -7.17
CA ASP A 235 18.20 14.55 -5.76
C ASP A 235 16.97 14.03 -4.98
N MET A 236 17.16 12.92 -4.25
CA MET A 236 16.07 12.29 -3.50
C MET A 236 15.69 13.09 -2.26
N GLY A 237 16.26 14.28 -2.02
CA GLY A 237 16.06 15.02 -0.77
C GLY A 237 16.34 14.14 0.44
N ASP A 238 15.68 14.41 1.58
CA ASP A 238 15.94 13.89 2.94
C ASP A 238 16.04 12.34 3.19
N HIS A 239 16.34 11.47 2.22
CA HIS A 239 16.45 10.01 2.31
C HIS A 239 15.18 9.31 2.83
N ILE A 240 13.99 9.81 2.44
CA ILE A 240 12.69 9.30 2.89
C ILE A 240 12.05 8.38 1.84
N PHE A 241 11.69 7.15 2.22
CA PHE A 241 10.80 6.27 1.45
C PHE A 241 9.44 6.10 2.12
N THR A 242 8.43 5.66 1.37
CA THR A 242 7.05 5.44 1.86
C THR A 242 6.49 4.10 1.36
N VAL A 243 5.87 3.34 2.25
CA VAL A 243 5.15 2.09 1.96
C VAL A 243 3.70 2.17 2.45
N SER A 244 2.82 1.39 1.81
CA SER A 244 1.43 1.21 2.24
C SER A 244 1.20 -0.27 2.51
N GLY A 245 0.51 -0.59 3.60
CA GLY A 245 0.27 -1.99 3.97
C GLY A 245 -0.46 -2.13 5.29
N LEU A 246 -0.50 -3.34 5.83
CA LEU A 246 -1.06 -3.61 7.16
C LEU A 246 0.06 -3.50 8.20
N LEU A 247 -0.20 -2.81 9.31
CA LEU A 247 0.71 -2.73 10.43
C LEU A 247 0.88 -4.15 11.01
N SER A 248 2.05 -4.76 10.87
CA SER A 248 2.30 -6.14 11.32
C SER A 248 3.09 -6.22 12.61
N ALA A 249 3.81 -5.16 12.97
CA ALA A 249 4.48 -5.01 14.24
C ALA A 249 4.42 -3.57 14.74
N LEU A 250 4.21 -3.38 16.03
CA LEU A 250 4.21 -2.07 16.67
C LEU A 250 4.82 -2.15 18.07
N SER A 251 5.86 -1.37 18.30
CA SER A 251 6.54 -1.27 19.59
C SER A 251 7.13 0.13 19.77
N SER A 252 7.59 0.47 20.97
CA SER A 252 8.22 1.76 21.25
C SER A 252 9.53 2.00 20.49
N THR A 253 10.13 0.97 19.91
CA THR A 253 11.43 1.05 19.21
C THR A 253 11.36 0.61 17.75
N SER A 254 10.28 -0.03 17.31
CA SER A 254 10.14 -0.52 15.93
C SER A 254 8.68 -0.57 15.49
N VAL A 255 8.45 -0.19 14.24
CA VAL A 255 7.19 -0.41 13.51
C VAL A 255 7.47 -1.30 12.30
N GLY A 256 6.56 -2.23 12.01
CA GLY A 256 6.59 -3.13 10.86
C GLY A 256 5.30 -3.02 10.06
N VAL A 257 5.41 -2.98 8.74
CA VAL A 257 4.27 -2.97 7.81
C VAL A 257 4.42 -4.11 6.82
N GLU A 258 3.44 -5.01 6.79
CA GLU A 258 3.27 -6.01 5.73
C GLU A 258 2.81 -5.33 4.46
N VAL A 259 3.59 -5.50 3.39
CA VAL A 259 3.32 -4.94 2.07
C VAL A 259 2.98 -6.09 1.13
N ASP A 260 1.88 -5.95 0.38
CA ASP A 260 1.45 -6.95 -0.59
C ASP A 260 2.58 -7.31 -1.58
N GLY A 261 2.80 -8.61 -1.76
CA GLY A 261 3.89 -9.16 -2.57
C GLY A 261 5.27 -9.17 -1.90
N HIS A 262 5.36 -8.94 -0.59
CA HIS A 262 6.62 -8.99 0.16
C HIS A 262 6.60 -10.07 1.26
N PRO A 263 7.59 -10.98 1.33
CA PRO A 263 7.58 -12.11 2.28
C PRO A 263 7.86 -11.68 3.73
N GLU A 264 8.44 -10.50 3.94
CA GLU A 264 8.77 -9.97 5.26
C GLU A 264 8.21 -8.56 5.51
N PRO A 265 7.90 -8.16 6.75
CA PRO A 265 7.50 -6.79 7.02
C PRO A 265 8.59 -5.76 6.72
N VAL A 266 8.21 -4.63 6.11
CA VAL A 266 9.09 -3.45 6.04
C VAL A 266 9.17 -2.82 7.42
N ARG A 267 10.37 -2.62 7.95
CA ARG A 267 10.59 -2.16 9.33
C ARG A 267 11.29 -0.83 9.41
N CYS A 268 10.89 -0.04 10.39
CA CYS A 268 11.56 1.22 10.74
C CYS A 268 11.71 1.33 12.26
N ALA A 269 12.85 1.83 12.71
CA ALA A 269 13.11 2.22 14.07
C ALA A 269 12.21 3.38 14.48
N VAL A 270 11.60 3.31 15.66
CA VAL A 270 10.74 4.36 16.18
C VAL A 270 11.61 5.32 16.99
N PRO A 271 11.71 6.61 16.61
CA PRO A 271 12.47 7.55 17.41
C PRO A 271 11.79 7.77 18.76
N ALA A 272 12.55 8.03 19.82
CA ALA A 272 12.03 8.17 21.19
C ALA A 272 10.95 9.26 21.35
N SER A 273 10.90 10.23 20.42
CA SER A 273 9.91 11.31 20.38
C SER A 273 8.62 10.95 19.62
N ALA A 274 8.58 9.85 18.88
CA ALA A 274 7.40 9.45 18.13
C ALA A 274 6.35 8.80 19.04
N SER A 275 5.12 9.31 18.95
CA SER A 275 3.95 8.68 19.56
C SER A 275 3.29 7.75 18.54
N LEU A 276 3.10 6.49 18.93
CA LEU A 276 2.36 5.50 18.15
C LEU A 276 0.95 5.27 18.71
N THR A 277 0.49 6.14 19.61
CA THR A 277 -0.85 6.08 20.18
C THR A 277 -1.91 6.18 19.08
N GLY A 278 -2.89 5.28 19.11
CA GLY A 278 -3.96 5.21 18.11
C GLY A 278 -3.65 4.33 16.90
N PHE A 279 -2.50 3.65 16.90
CA PHE A 279 -2.19 2.61 15.93
C PHE A 279 -2.29 1.21 16.53
N THR A 280 -2.82 0.26 15.76
CA THR A 280 -2.92 -1.16 16.16
C THR A 280 -2.41 -2.08 15.07
N VAL A 281 -1.82 -3.21 15.48
CA VAL A 281 -1.45 -4.27 14.54
C VAL A 281 -2.72 -4.74 13.80
N GLY A 282 -2.63 -4.94 12.49
CA GLY A 282 -3.74 -5.18 11.57
C GLY A 282 -4.27 -3.93 10.88
N GLN A 283 -3.92 -2.73 11.33
CA GLN A 283 -4.41 -1.49 10.73
C GLN A 283 -3.75 -1.19 9.38
N ALA A 284 -4.54 -0.80 8.38
CA ALA A 284 -4.00 -0.27 7.13
C ALA A 284 -3.34 1.09 7.37
N VAL A 285 -2.08 1.21 6.98
CA VAL A 285 -1.26 2.42 7.19
C VAL A 285 -0.47 2.79 5.96
N GLU A 286 -0.10 4.07 5.91
CA GLU A 286 1.02 4.58 5.12
C GLU A 286 2.16 4.88 6.10
N MET A 287 3.32 4.24 5.88
CA MET A 287 4.51 4.40 6.70
C MET A 287 5.63 5.02 5.87
N SER A 288 6.22 6.10 6.36
CA SER A 288 7.38 6.74 5.76
C SER A 288 8.59 6.72 6.69
N CYS A 289 9.74 6.34 6.16
CA CYS A 289 10.96 6.16 6.92
C CYS A 289 12.12 6.85 6.24
N LYS A 290 13.02 7.38 7.06
CA LYS A 290 14.24 8.06 6.66
C LYS A 290 15.44 7.23 7.06
N TYR A 291 16.43 7.09 6.19
CA TYR A 291 17.71 6.56 6.63
C TYR A 291 18.47 7.59 7.47
N ALA A 292 18.82 7.23 8.71
CA ALA A 292 19.61 8.04 9.62
C ALA A 292 20.40 7.14 10.58
N GLU A 293 21.67 7.47 10.80
CA GLU A 293 22.53 6.78 11.80
C GLU A 293 22.68 5.26 11.62
N GLY A 294 22.56 4.75 10.39
CA GLY A 294 22.67 3.31 10.11
C GLY A 294 21.33 2.58 10.05
N ASP A 295 20.23 3.24 10.41
CA ASP A 295 18.91 2.64 10.52
C ASP A 295 17.84 3.42 9.72
N PHE A 296 16.76 2.74 9.34
CA PHE A 296 15.56 3.42 8.84
C PHE A 296 14.71 3.90 10.00
N VAL A 297 14.70 5.20 10.26
CA VAL A 297 13.94 5.83 11.33
C VAL A 297 12.57 6.27 10.82
N LEU A 298 11.53 5.93 11.56
CA LEU A 298 10.15 6.33 11.27
C LEU A 298 10.03 7.85 11.29
N VAL A 299 9.58 8.43 10.18
CA VAL A 299 9.29 9.86 10.06
C VAL A 299 7.80 10.14 10.12
N LYS A 300 7.00 9.21 9.58
CA LYS A 300 5.56 9.38 9.50
C LYS A 300 4.88 8.02 9.51
N LEU A 301 3.86 7.87 10.35
CA LEU A 301 2.89 6.79 10.28
C LEU A 301 1.51 7.43 10.17
N THR A 302 0.70 7.01 9.21
CA THR A 302 -0.63 7.59 8.98
C THR A 302 -1.63 6.49 8.74
N PRO A 303 -2.80 6.51 9.39
CA PRO A 303 -3.87 5.59 9.08
C PRO A 303 -4.23 5.75 7.60
N LYS A 304 -4.19 4.65 6.87
CA LYS A 304 -4.80 4.61 5.56
C LYS A 304 -6.23 4.17 5.78
N THR A 305 -7.08 5.13 6.13
CA THR A 305 -8.51 4.94 5.92
C THR A 305 -8.65 4.74 4.41
N GLU A 306 -8.85 3.50 3.96
CA GLU A 306 -9.54 3.34 2.68
C GLU A 306 -10.79 4.23 2.80
N ASP A 307 -11.01 5.13 1.83
CA ASP A 307 -12.26 5.87 1.78
C ASP A 307 -13.36 4.82 1.98
N PRO A 308 -14.13 4.90 3.09
CA PRO A 308 -15.19 3.94 3.29
C PRO A 308 -16.08 3.98 2.06
N PRO A 309 -16.69 2.85 1.65
CA PRO A 309 -17.72 2.91 0.62
C PRO A 309 -18.90 3.73 1.17
N GLY A 310 -18.84 5.06 1.03
CA GLY A 310 -19.78 5.98 1.67
C GLY A 310 -19.10 7.14 2.40
N SER A 311 -19.84 8.22 2.62
CA SER A 311 -19.39 9.56 3.02
C SER A 311 -18.82 9.72 4.44
N GLY A 312 -18.13 8.72 5.01
CA GLY A 312 -17.64 8.78 6.40
C GLY A 312 -18.77 8.67 7.45
N GLU A 313 -19.92 8.16 7.01
CA GLU A 313 -21.06 7.69 7.79
C GLU A 313 -21.46 6.37 7.13
N GLY A 314 -21.53 5.28 7.89
CA GLY A 314 -21.97 4.01 7.31
C GLY A 314 -21.72 2.81 8.21
N SER A 315 -22.58 1.82 8.01
CA SER A 315 -22.38 0.43 8.42
C SER A 315 -21.67 -0.32 7.30
N VAL A 316 -20.88 -1.33 7.67
CA VAL A 316 -20.37 -2.37 6.77
C VAL A 316 -21.06 -3.65 7.17
N ASP A 317 -21.56 -4.36 6.17
CA ASP A 317 -22.25 -5.63 6.31
C ASP A 317 -21.66 -6.57 5.25
N VAL A 318 -21.01 -7.65 5.70
CA VAL A 318 -20.30 -8.60 4.84
C VAL A 318 -20.43 -10.04 5.32
N GLU A 319 -20.53 -10.95 4.35
CA GLU A 319 -20.39 -12.38 4.58
C GLU A 319 -18.96 -12.84 4.24
N GLY A 320 -18.40 -13.73 5.04
CA GLY A 320 -17.05 -14.22 4.83
C GLY A 320 -16.60 -15.28 5.83
N SER A 321 -15.29 -15.51 5.90
CA SER A 321 -14.69 -16.40 6.90
C SER A 321 -13.79 -15.63 7.86
N ILE A 322 -13.87 -15.94 9.16
CA ILE A 322 -12.99 -15.33 10.16
C ILE A 322 -11.53 -15.70 9.87
N THR A 323 -10.67 -14.71 9.69
CA THR A 323 -9.21 -14.92 9.54
C THR A 323 -8.43 -14.58 10.80
N THR A 324 -8.95 -13.64 11.60
CA THR A 324 -8.33 -13.19 12.84
C THR A 324 -9.40 -12.96 13.89
N ILE A 325 -9.18 -13.49 15.09
CA ILE A 325 -10.02 -13.27 16.26
C ILE A 325 -9.12 -13.08 17.48
N ASN A 326 -9.31 -11.98 18.20
CA ASN A 326 -8.62 -11.72 19.46
C ASN A 326 -9.49 -10.80 20.35
N PRO A 327 -9.09 -10.50 21.59
CA PRO A 327 -9.90 -9.69 22.51
C PRO A 327 -10.15 -8.24 22.09
N THR A 328 -9.60 -7.78 20.97
CA THR A 328 -9.69 -6.38 20.52
C THR A 328 -10.20 -6.22 19.10
N VAL A 329 -9.99 -7.20 18.22
CA VAL A 329 -10.44 -7.14 16.83
C VAL A 329 -10.92 -8.50 16.32
N VAL A 330 -11.86 -8.44 15.39
CA VAL A 330 -12.24 -9.54 14.49
C VAL A 330 -11.98 -9.10 13.05
N THR A 331 -11.45 -10.02 12.24
CA THR A 331 -11.23 -9.81 10.81
C THR A 331 -11.88 -10.92 10.01
N VAL A 332 -12.66 -10.54 9.01
CA VAL A 332 -13.39 -11.45 8.12
C VAL A 332 -12.89 -11.27 6.71
N ALA A 333 -12.42 -12.36 6.10
CA ALA A 333 -12.17 -12.44 4.67
C ALA A 333 -13.51 -12.56 3.94
N VAL A 334 -13.90 -11.50 3.25
CA VAL A 334 -15.16 -11.41 2.50
C VAL A 334 -15.15 -12.44 1.38
N THR A 335 -16.20 -13.26 1.30
CA THR A 335 -16.40 -14.21 0.21
C THR A 335 -16.56 -13.43 -1.10
N PRO A 336 -15.59 -13.49 -2.03
CA PRO A 336 -15.69 -12.71 -3.25
C PRO A 336 -16.82 -13.28 -4.15
N PRO A 337 -17.57 -12.42 -4.86
CA PRO A 337 -18.50 -12.90 -5.88
C PRO A 337 -17.78 -13.76 -6.93
N PRO A 338 -18.48 -14.71 -7.58
CA PRO A 338 -17.91 -15.51 -8.65
C PRO A 338 -17.21 -14.64 -9.71
N GLY A 339 -15.92 -14.87 -9.94
CA GLY A 339 -15.11 -14.12 -10.90
C GLY A 339 -14.25 -12.97 -10.32
N VAL A 340 -14.27 -12.75 -9.00
CA VAL A 340 -13.36 -11.84 -8.30
C VAL A 340 -12.33 -12.67 -7.52
N THR A 341 -11.04 -12.45 -7.77
CA THR A 341 -9.94 -13.21 -7.13
C THR A 341 -9.27 -12.48 -5.98
N SER A 342 -9.59 -11.20 -5.75
CA SER A 342 -9.07 -10.45 -4.60
C SER A 342 -9.99 -10.64 -3.41
N VAL A 343 -9.53 -11.38 -2.41
CA VAL A 343 -10.18 -11.44 -1.09
C VAL A 343 -10.01 -10.08 -0.44
N LYS A 344 -11.13 -9.42 -0.12
CA LYS A 344 -11.11 -8.22 0.73
C LYS A 344 -11.29 -8.68 2.17
N SER A 345 -10.56 -8.11 3.10
CA SER A 345 -10.78 -8.32 4.52
C SER A 345 -11.47 -7.10 5.13
N VAL A 346 -12.48 -7.34 5.96
CA VAL A 346 -13.08 -6.30 6.81
C VAL A 346 -12.64 -6.55 8.24
N MET A 347 -12.21 -5.50 8.93
CA MET A 347 -11.76 -5.55 10.32
C MET A 347 -12.63 -4.65 11.17
N CYS A 348 -13.07 -5.15 12.32
CA CYS A 348 -13.87 -4.41 13.28
C CYS A 348 -13.28 -4.55 14.68
N VAL A 349 -13.28 -3.45 15.41
CA VAL A 349 -12.81 -3.37 16.79
C VAL A 349 -13.92 -3.82 17.71
N LEU A 350 -13.58 -4.64 18.69
CA LEU A 350 -14.51 -5.10 19.71
C LEU A 350 -14.75 -4.01 20.76
N GLN A 351 -15.97 -3.95 21.26
CA GLN A 351 -16.33 -3.12 22.40
C GLN A 351 -15.97 -3.77 23.73
N ALA A 352 -15.93 -2.96 24.79
CA ALA A 352 -15.65 -3.46 26.12
C ALA A 352 -16.74 -4.45 26.57
N GLY A 353 -16.34 -5.68 26.88
CA GLY A 353 -17.24 -6.74 27.33
C GLY A 353 -17.70 -7.69 26.21
N GLU A 354 -17.42 -7.38 24.95
CA GLU A 354 -17.62 -8.33 23.86
C GLU A 354 -16.64 -9.50 23.99
N ASP A 355 -17.18 -10.71 23.86
CA ASP A 355 -16.44 -11.94 24.05
C ASP A 355 -16.84 -12.94 22.98
N LEU A 356 -15.97 -13.11 22.00
CA LEU A 356 -16.20 -13.93 20.81
C LEU A 356 -15.85 -15.42 21.02
N ARG A 357 -15.88 -15.94 22.25
CA ARG A 357 -15.54 -17.36 22.52
C ARG A 357 -16.42 -18.39 21.81
N GLY A 358 -17.60 -17.98 21.32
CA GLY A 358 -18.49 -18.80 20.50
C GLY A 358 -18.02 -18.97 19.04
N PHE A 359 -16.98 -18.24 18.63
CA PHE A 359 -16.46 -18.21 17.26
C PHE A 359 -15.00 -18.69 17.19
N ALA A 360 -14.60 -19.20 16.04
CA ALA A 360 -13.27 -19.67 15.71
C ALA A 360 -12.77 -19.11 14.37
N VAL A 361 -11.44 -19.13 14.18
CA VAL A 361 -10.84 -18.84 12.87
C VAL A 361 -11.28 -19.91 11.88
N GLY A 362 -11.78 -19.48 10.72
CA GLY A 362 -12.34 -20.33 9.68
C GLY A 362 -13.86 -20.37 9.64
N ASP A 363 -14.55 -19.92 10.70
CA ASP A 363 -16.02 -19.90 10.73
C ASP A 363 -16.57 -19.00 9.63
N ALA A 364 -17.61 -19.49 8.95
CA ALA A 364 -18.40 -18.68 8.02
C ALA A 364 -19.34 -17.80 8.83
N VAL A 365 -19.25 -16.49 8.59
CA VAL A 365 -19.95 -15.47 9.37
C VAL A 365 -20.54 -14.36 8.51
N GLU A 366 -21.63 -13.79 9.00
CA GLU A 366 -22.11 -12.45 8.66
C GLU A 366 -21.57 -11.47 9.71
N LEU A 367 -20.88 -10.43 9.24
CA LEU A 367 -20.21 -9.42 10.05
C LEU A 367 -20.84 -8.06 9.77
N GLN A 368 -21.37 -7.42 10.81
CA GLN A 368 -21.86 -6.06 10.77
C GLN A 368 -21.03 -5.14 11.68
N CYS A 369 -20.63 -3.99 11.15
CA CYS A 369 -19.84 -3.02 11.88
C CYS A 369 -20.22 -1.59 11.54
N ASP A 370 -20.25 -0.73 12.55
CA ASP A 370 -20.58 0.68 12.39
C ASP A 370 -19.34 1.56 12.56
N TYR A 371 -19.20 2.56 11.69
CA TYR A 371 -18.09 3.50 11.80
C TYR A 371 -18.31 4.45 13.00
N SER A 372 -17.48 4.30 14.03
CA SER A 372 -17.46 5.21 15.17
C SER A 372 -16.63 6.45 14.84
N LYS A 373 -17.30 7.59 14.64
CA LYS A 373 -16.62 8.88 14.42
C LYS A 373 -15.69 9.26 15.57
N THR A 374 -16.07 8.91 16.80
CA THR A 374 -15.29 9.20 18.01
C THR A 374 -14.00 8.41 18.04
N LEU A 375 -14.05 7.14 17.62
CA LEU A 375 -12.91 6.23 17.68
C LEU A 375 -12.11 6.18 16.38
N GLY A 376 -12.67 6.67 15.27
CA GLY A 376 -12.04 6.70 13.96
C GLY A 376 -11.91 5.33 13.29
N HIS A 377 -12.70 4.35 13.70
CA HIS A 377 -12.69 2.98 13.16
C HIS A 377 -14.07 2.33 13.20
N TYR A 378 -14.21 1.21 12.48
CA TYR A 378 -15.38 0.35 12.53
C TYR A 378 -15.41 -0.43 13.85
N VAL A 379 -16.54 -0.38 14.53
CA VAL A 379 -16.83 -1.07 15.77
C VAL A 379 -17.79 -2.21 15.45
N LEU A 380 -17.54 -3.38 16.01
CA LEU A 380 -18.44 -4.53 15.85
C LEU A 380 -19.82 -4.19 16.42
N THR A 381 -20.86 -4.47 15.64
CA THR A 381 -22.25 -4.38 16.11
C THR A 381 -22.94 -5.72 16.06
N SER A 382 -22.63 -6.57 15.06
CA SER A 382 -23.12 -7.94 15.02
C SER A 382 -22.10 -8.89 14.40
N LEU A 383 -22.03 -10.11 14.92
CA LEU A 383 -21.33 -11.24 14.32
C LEU A 383 -22.22 -12.47 14.44
N THR A 384 -22.58 -13.10 13.33
CA THR A 384 -23.48 -14.26 13.32
C THR A 384 -22.92 -15.38 12.45
N SER A 385 -23.09 -16.62 12.90
CA SER A 385 -22.78 -17.88 12.22
C SER A 385 -23.92 -18.87 12.45
N ASP A 386 -23.82 -20.07 11.88
CA ASP A 386 -24.78 -21.15 12.13
C ASP A 386 -24.84 -21.59 13.61
N ASN A 387 -23.74 -21.41 14.35
CA ASN A 387 -23.56 -21.97 15.69
C ASN A 387 -23.38 -20.92 16.78
N ALA A 388 -23.37 -19.64 16.42
CA ALA A 388 -23.10 -18.55 17.36
C ALA A 388 -23.60 -17.21 16.82
N SER A 389 -24.10 -16.36 17.70
CA SER A 389 -24.47 -14.98 17.41
C SER A 389 -24.04 -14.07 18.56
N LEU A 390 -23.57 -12.89 18.22
CA LEU A 390 -23.33 -11.78 19.13
C LEU A 390 -23.90 -10.51 18.47
N ASP A 391 -24.74 -9.78 19.19
CA ASP A 391 -25.42 -8.58 18.70
C ASP A 391 -25.47 -7.50 19.79
N ASP A 392 -24.92 -6.33 19.48
CA ASP A 392 -24.99 -5.13 20.31
C ASP A 392 -26.22 -4.30 19.92
N GLY A 393 -27.38 -4.80 20.33
CA GLY A 393 -28.67 -4.18 20.07
C GLY A 393 -29.03 -3.07 21.05
N TYR A 394 -30.23 -2.49 20.89
CA TYR A 394 -30.74 -1.43 21.78
C TYR A 394 -30.83 -1.81 23.26
N ASP A 395 -31.03 -3.10 23.55
CA ASP A 395 -31.14 -3.63 24.91
C ASP A 395 -29.78 -4.05 25.50
N GLY A 396 -28.69 -3.69 24.81
CA GLY A 396 -27.31 -4.04 25.13
C GLY A 396 -26.86 -5.33 24.44
N LEU A 397 -25.63 -5.73 24.78
CA LEU A 397 -25.00 -6.91 24.19
C LEU A 397 -25.80 -8.18 24.52
N THR A 398 -26.28 -8.84 23.48
CA THR A 398 -26.91 -10.16 23.53
C THR A 398 -26.10 -11.14 22.70
N GLY A 399 -26.23 -12.43 23.00
CA GLY A 399 -25.53 -13.44 22.24
C GLY A 399 -25.89 -14.84 22.69
N TRP A 400 -25.66 -15.79 21.81
CA TRP A 400 -25.81 -17.21 22.09
C TRP A 400 -24.78 -17.99 21.28
N PHE A 401 -24.44 -19.20 21.73
CA PHE A 401 -23.75 -20.17 20.90
C PHE A 401 -24.16 -21.59 21.28
N ASP A 402 -24.09 -22.48 20.30
CA ASP A 402 -24.34 -23.90 20.39
C ASP A 402 -23.16 -24.64 19.74
N LEU A 403 -22.35 -25.32 20.56
CA LEU A 403 -21.09 -25.93 20.11
C LEU A 403 -21.00 -27.38 20.53
N THR A 404 -20.51 -28.21 19.60
CA THR A 404 -20.13 -29.59 19.90
C THR A 404 -18.64 -29.69 20.24
N GLY A 405 -18.30 -30.39 21.31
CA GLY A 405 -16.91 -30.62 21.69
C GLY A 405 -16.74 -31.71 22.73
N VAL A 406 -15.57 -31.71 23.38
CA VAL A 406 -15.23 -32.67 24.44
C VAL A 406 -15.22 -31.96 25.79
N LEU A 407 -15.95 -32.47 26.78
CA LEU A 407 -16.01 -31.89 28.11
C LEU A 407 -14.63 -31.95 28.78
N ALA A 408 -14.02 -30.78 28.99
CA ALA A 408 -12.63 -30.64 29.42
C ALA A 408 -12.50 -30.14 30.86
N SER A 409 -13.54 -29.47 31.39
CA SER A 409 -13.57 -29.05 32.79
C SER A 409 -14.99 -29.00 33.34
N ILE A 410 -15.13 -29.43 34.60
CA ILE A 410 -16.32 -29.27 35.43
C ILE A 410 -15.86 -28.58 36.71
N ARG A 411 -16.44 -27.43 37.02
CA ARG A 411 -16.16 -26.64 38.24
C ARG A 411 -17.47 -26.44 39.00
N SER A 412 -17.41 -25.86 40.20
CA SER A 412 -18.63 -25.55 40.97
C SER A 412 -19.47 -24.41 40.37
N ASP A 413 -18.88 -23.63 39.44
CA ASP A 413 -19.42 -22.38 38.90
C ASP A 413 -19.42 -22.33 37.36
N GLY A 414 -19.06 -23.42 36.69
CA GLY A 414 -19.11 -23.51 35.24
C GLY A 414 -18.55 -24.80 34.66
N VAL A 415 -18.73 -24.94 33.36
CA VAL A 415 -18.18 -26.03 32.55
C VAL A 415 -17.36 -25.44 31.40
N GLY A 416 -16.43 -26.23 30.89
CA GLY A 416 -15.63 -25.85 29.74
C GLY A 416 -15.41 -27.02 28.80
N ILE A 417 -15.58 -26.80 27.51
CA ILE A 417 -15.41 -27.81 26.47
C ILE A 417 -14.24 -27.45 25.56
N LYS A 418 -13.61 -28.49 25.00
CA LYS A 418 -12.62 -28.35 23.93
C LYS A 418 -13.34 -28.52 22.59
N VAL A 419 -13.40 -27.45 21.82
CA VAL A 419 -14.01 -27.39 20.49
C VAL A 419 -12.91 -27.40 19.44
N VAL A 420 -13.13 -28.08 18.31
CA VAL A 420 -12.19 -28.07 17.18
C VAL A 420 -12.11 -26.64 16.63
N GLY A 421 -10.91 -26.15 16.32
CA GLY A 421 -10.70 -24.78 15.81
C GLY A 421 -10.49 -23.72 16.90
N HIS A 422 -10.88 -23.99 18.15
CA HIS A 422 -10.62 -23.08 19.27
C HIS A 422 -9.24 -23.35 19.88
N THR A 423 -8.53 -22.27 20.21
CA THR A 423 -7.19 -22.33 20.85
C THR A 423 -7.27 -22.50 22.36
N SER A 424 -8.43 -22.24 22.96
CA SER A 424 -8.71 -22.35 24.40
C SER A 424 -10.03 -23.07 24.64
N PHE A 425 -10.32 -23.43 25.89
CA PHE A 425 -11.62 -24.01 26.23
C PHE A 425 -12.73 -22.97 26.11
N VAL A 426 -13.85 -23.36 25.52
CA VAL A 426 -15.08 -22.56 25.53
C VAL A 426 -15.77 -22.82 26.86
N ASN A 427 -15.91 -21.77 27.66
CA ASN A 427 -16.41 -21.86 29.03
C ASN A 427 -17.76 -21.17 29.18
N CYS A 428 -18.65 -21.78 29.96
CA CYS A 428 -19.92 -21.17 30.36
C CYS A 428 -20.11 -21.24 31.86
N ALA A 429 -20.59 -20.15 32.42
CA ALA A 429 -20.95 -20.07 33.82
C ALA A 429 -22.19 -20.88 34.10
N MET A 430 -22.30 -21.48 35.27
CA MET A 430 -23.55 -22.11 35.71
C MET A 430 -23.88 -21.72 37.15
N PRO A 431 -25.16 -21.80 37.55
CA PRO A 431 -25.56 -21.62 38.94
C PRO A 431 -24.81 -22.59 39.87
N ALA A 432 -24.49 -22.13 41.08
CA ALA A 432 -23.91 -23.00 42.09
C ALA A 432 -24.90 -24.13 42.46
N GLY A 433 -24.41 -25.37 42.53
CA GLY A 433 -25.23 -26.53 42.87
C GLY A 433 -25.95 -27.19 41.68
N THR A 434 -25.69 -26.76 40.44
CA THR A 434 -26.12 -27.52 39.25
C THR A 434 -25.57 -28.95 39.31
N ASP A 435 -26.46 -29.93 39.23
CA ASP A 435 -26.09 -31.35 39.24
C ASP A 435 -25.59 -31.78 37.86
N LEU A 436 -24.31 -32.13 37.79
CA LEU A 436 -23.64 -32.64 36.59
C LEU A 436 -23.14 -34.08 36.79
N SER A 437 -23.70 -34.83 37.75
CA SER A 437 -23.28 -36.19 38.07
C SER A 437 -23.41 -37.19 36.89
N GLY A 438 -24.22 -36.86 35.88
CA GLY A 438 -24.37 -37.62 34.64
C GLY A 438 -23.30 -37.35 33.57
N PHE A 439 -22.37 -36.44 33.80
CA PHE A 439 -21.31 -36.05 32.85
C PHE A 439 -19.92 -36.37 33.42
N ALA A 440 -19.01 -36.83 32.57
CA ALA A 440 -17.62 -37.10 32.87
C ALA A 440 -16.67 -36.28 31.96
N LEU A 441 -15.48 -35.99 32.47
CA LEU A 441 -14.43 -35.38 31.65
C LEU A 441 -14.05 -36.34 30.51
N GLY A 442 -14.02 -35.83 29.28
CA GLY A 442 -13.79 -36.62 28.08
C GLY A 442 -15.05 -36.97 27.30
N ASP A 443 -16.25 -36.72 27.85
CA ASP A 443 -17.51 -36.94 27.14
C ASP A 443 -17.62 -36.03 25.92
N ALA A 444 -18.15 -36.57 24.82
CA ALA A 444 -18.62 -35.77 23.70
C ALA A 444 -19.93 -35.09 24.12
N VAL A 445 -19.94 -33.77 24.05
CA VAL A 445 -21.07 -32.95 24.53
C VAL A 445 -21.43 -31.86 23.53
N GLU A 446 -22.69 -31.50 23.54
CA GLU A 446 -23.24 -30.28 22.95
C GLU A 446 -23.48 -29.28 24.09
N ILE A 447 -22.94 -28.07 23.96
CA ILE A 447 -23.08 -27.00 24.95
C ILE A 447 -23.79 -25.81 24.31
N GLU A 448 -24.85 -25.35 24.94
CA GLU A 448 -25.55 -24.14 24.58
C GLU A 448 -25.35 -23.09 25.67
N CYS A 449 -24.97 -21.88 25.28
CA CYS A 449 -24.76 -20.78 26.21
C CYS A 449 -25.37 -19.49 25.70
N SER A 450 -25.92 -18.71 26.61
CA SER A 450 -26.47 -17.38 26.35
C SER A 450 -25.67 -16.32 27.09
N TYR A 451 -25.52 -15.15 26.48
CA TYR A 451 -24.88 -14.00 27.09
C TYR A 451 -25.92 -13.18 27.86
N GLY A 452 -25.64 -12.93 29.14
CA GLY A 452 -26.50 -12.10 29.99
C GLY A 452 -25.81 -11.73 31.30
N ASP A 453 -26.14 -10.56 31.86
CA ASP A 453 -25.49 -9.99 33.04
C ASP A 453 -23.95 -9.93 32.93
N GLY A 454 -23.44 -9.60 31.72
CA GLY A 454 -22.01 -9.44 31.47
C GLY A 454 -21.19 -10.73 31.45
N ARG A 455 -21.83 -11.90 31.31
CA ARG A 455 -21.13 -13.19 31.22
C ARG A 455 -21.91 -14.21 30.39
N TRP A 456 -21.18 -15.16 29.80
CA TRP A 456 -21.75 -16.36 29.19
C TRP A 456 -22.27 -17.33 30.25
N LYS A 457 -23.56 -17.65 30.20
CA LYS A 457 -24.26 -18.59 31.08
C LYS A 457 -24.65 -19.84 30.31
N LEU A 458 -24.49 -20.99 30.94
CA LEU A 458 -24.92 -22.28 30.42
C LEU A 458 -26.44 -22.29 30.32
N ALA A 459 -26.96 -22.50 29.12
CA ALA A 459 -28.38 -22.70 28.85
C ALA A 459 -28.70 -24.20 28.80
N SER A 460 -27.88 -25.00 28.10
CA SER A 460 -28.01 -26.44 28.09
C SER A 460 -26.66 -27.15 27.93
N LEU A 461 -26.58 -28.38 28.44
CA LEU A 461 -25.46 -29.30 28.22
C LEU A 461 -26.05 -30.69 27.96
N SER A 462 -25.66 -31.31 26.85
CA SER A 462 -26.18 -32.59 26.40
C SER A 462 -25.05 -33.55 26.04
N SER A 463 -25.26 -34.84 26.29
CA SER A 463 -24.39 -35.97 25.94
C SER A 463 -25.25 -37.18 25.62
N ASP A 464 -24.65 -38.28 25.16
CA ASP A 464 -25.38 -39.54 24.94
C ASP A 464 -26.02 -40.13 26.21
N SER A 465 -25.49 -39.79 27.40
CA SER A 465 -25.90 -40.37 28.69
C SER A 465 -26.66 -39.43 29.61
N ALA A 466 -26.63 -38.12 29.36
CA ALA A 466 -27.21 -37.11 30.25
C ALA A 466 -27.52 -35.81 29.51
N GLN A 467 -28.55 -35.11 30.01
CA GLN A 467 -28.93 -33.78 29.54
C GLN A 467 -29.32 -32.91 30.74
N VAL A 468 -28.89 -31.64 30.71
CA VAL A 468 -29.33 -30.61 31.65
C VAL A 468 -29.71 -29.34 30.88
N THR A 469 -30.81 -28.71 31.28
CA THR A 469 -31.28 -27.44 30.74
C THR A 469 -31.54 -26.49 31.90
N LEU A 470 -31.02 -25.27 31.79
CA LEU A 470 -31.12 -24.21 32.78
C LEU A 470 -32.03 -23.11 32.24
N ALA A 471 -32.85 -22.55 33.13
CA ALA A 471 -33.83 -21.52 32.81
C ALA A 471 -33.24 -20.10 32.86
#